data_AF-A0A362XBC7-F1
#
_entry.id   AF-A0A362XBC7-F1
#
_cell.length_a   1.000
_cell.length_b   1.000
_cell.length_c   1.000
_cell.angle_alpha   90.00
_cell.angle_beta   90.00
_cell.angle_gamma   90.00
#
_symmetry.space_group_name_H-M   'P 1'
#
loop_
_entity.id
_entity.type
_entity.pdbx_description
1 polymer ?
#
loop_
_entity_poly.entity_id
_entity_poly.type
_entity_poly.pdbx_seq_one_letter_code
_entity_poly.pdbx_strand_id
1 'polypeptide(L)'
;RVKTKFKEGVKAVNSVVRSTPDKFNQFIEYYYQINDERLLQYLPNKRRKIVESLPQDYQIKATDLLKENRYTLKSQEGLIQFISDLDK
;
A
#
# COMPACT_ATOMS: atom_id res chain seq x y z
N ARG A 1 0.66 -10.35 1.55
CA ARG A 1 -0.24 -11.14 2.44
C ARG A 1 -1.56 -10.39 2.59
N VAL A 2 -2.71 -11.07 2.64
CA VAL A 2 -4.01 -10.45 2.94
C VAL A 2 -4.30 -10.59 4.43
N LYS A 3 -4.52 -9.47 5.12
CA LYS A 3 -4.92 -9.45 6.54
C LYS A 3 -6.38 -9.02 6.64
N THR A 4 -7.15 -9.73 7.45
CA THR A 4 -8.55 -9.39 7.72
C THR A 4 -8.68 -8.91 9.16
N LYS A 5 -9.23 -7.71 9.35
CA LYS A 5 -9.53 -7.16 10.68
C LYS A 5 -11.04 -7.19 10.90
N PHE A 6 -11.46 -7.92 11.92
CA PHE A 6 -12.84 -7.84 12.41
C PHE A 6 -13.01 -6.58 13.26
N LYS A 7 -14.12 -5.89 13.04
CA LYS A 7 -14.59 -4.81 13.91
C LYS A 7 -16.00 -5.16 14.34
N GLU A 8 -16.15 -5.42 15.63
CA GLU A 8 -17.44 -5.65 16.24
C GLU A 8 -18.32 -4.41 16.11
N GLY A 9 -19.56 -4.66 15.76
CA GLY A 9 -20.63 -3.70 15.70
C GLY A 9 -21.02 -3.20 17.08
N VAL A 10 -21.89 -2.20 17.10
CA VAL A 10 -22.42 -1.63 18.34
C VAL A 10 -23.93 -1.61 18.23
N LYS A 11 -24.60 -2.10 19.27
CA LYS A 11 -26.07 -2.05 19.38
C LYS A 11 -26.55 -0.61 19.33
N ALA A 12 -27.79 -0.43 18.86
CA ALA A 12 -28.43 0.88 18.85
C ALA A 12 -28.50 1.44 20.28
N VAL A 13 -28.07 2.69 20.46
CA VAL A 13 -28.12 3.37 21.77
C VAL A 13 -29.55 3.78 22.13
N ASN A 14 -30.38 4.06 21.13
CA ASN A 14 -31.80 4.39 21.27
C ASN A 14 -32.58 4.01 19.99
N SER A 15 -33.88 4.22 19.98
CA SER A 15 -34.78 3.87 18.86
C SER A 15 -34.59 4.72 17.59
N VAL A 16 -33.85 5.84 17.68
CA VAL A 16 -33.65 6.78 16.57
C VAL A 16 -32.32 6.52 15.85
N VAL A 17 -31.31 6.00 16.57
CA VAL A 17 -29.97 5.72 16.03
C VAL A 17 -29.84 4.24 15.66
N ARG A 18 -29.50 3.96 14.39
CA ARG A 18 -29.29 2.58 13.90
C ARG A 18 -28.05 1.94 14.52
N SER A 19 -28.14 0.63 14.77
CA SER A 19 -27.00 -0.18 15.19
C SER A 19 -25.92 -0.20 14.11
N THR A 20 -24.65 -0.18 14.53
CA THR A 20 -23.53 -0.42 13.62
C THR A 20 -23.33 -1.92 13.47
N PRO A 21 -23.40 -2.51 12.26
CA PRO A 21 -23.15 -3.93 12.07
C PRO A 21 -21.68 -4.28 12.18
N ASP A 22 -21.40 -5.56 12.44
CA ASP A 22 -20.06 -6.13 12.34
C ASP A 22 -19.47 -5.94 10.94
N LYS A 23 -18.17 -5.66 10.86
CA LYS A 23 -17.47 -5.48 9.57
C LYS A 23 -16.13 -6.18 9.56
N PHE A 24 -15.80 -6.77 8.41
CA PHE A 24 -14.46 -7.29 8.13
C PHE A 24 -13.77 -6.35 7.14
N ASN A 25 -12.64 -5.76 7.53
CA ASN A 25 -11.80 -4.95 6.65
C ASN A 25 -10.65 -5.82 6.13
N GLN A 26 -10.50 -5.90 4.82
CA GLN A 26 -9.38 -6.59 4.18
C GLN A 26 -8.27 -5.59 3.82
N PHE A 27 -7.02 -5.96 4.09
CA PHE A 27 -5.84 -5.18 3.75
C PHE A 27 -4.84 -6.05 3.00
N ILE A 28 -4.31 -5.52 1.90
CA ILE A 28 -3.24 -6.15 1.13
C ILE A 28 -1.94 -5.42 1.47
N GLU A 29 -0.93 -6.18 1.90
CA GLU A 29 0.42 -5.68 2.16
C GLU A 29 1.36 -6.17 1.05
N TYR A 30 2.12 -5.22 0.50
CA TYR A 30 3.14 -5.44 -0.51
C TYR A 30 4.54 -5.34 0.10
N TYR A 31 5.46 -6.09 -0.46
CA TYR A 31 6.86 -6.14 -0.06
C TYR A 31 7.73 -6.20 -1.30
N TYR A 32 8.95 -5.66 -1.22
CA TYR A 32 9.94 -5.74 -2.28
C TYR A 32 11.26 -6.29 -1.75
N GLN A 33 12.08 -6.75 -2.68
CA GLN A 33 13.41 -7.29 -2.45
C GLN A 33 14.38 -6.56 -3.38
N ILE A 34 15.60 -6.32 -2.92
CA ILE A 34 16.66 -5.71 -3.71
C ILE A 34 17.83 -6.68 -3.75
N ASN A 35 18.44 -6.91 -4.91
CA ASN A 35 19.68 -7.69 -5.08
C ASN A 35 19.68 -9.05 -4.36
N ASP A 36 18.56 -9.78 -4.38
CA ASP A 36 18.39 -11.06 -3.68
C ASP A 36 18.67 -11.02 -2.16
N GLU A 37 18.54 -9.86 -1.53
CA GLU A 37 18.65 -9.73 -0.07
C GLU A 37 17.67 -10.68 0.63
N ARG A 38 18.13 -11.33 1.71
CA ARG A 38 17.33 -12.29 2.48
C ARG A 38 16.10 -11.65 3.13
N LEU A 39 16.10 -10.33 3.34
CA LEU A 39 15.04 -9.60 4.04
C LEU A 39 14.15 -8.86 3.05
N LEU A 40 12.85 -9.16 3.09
CA LEU A 40 11.84 -8.41 2.37
C LEU A 40 11.53 -7.10 3.08
N GLN A 41 11.55 -6.00 2.34
CA GLN A 41 11.22 -4.68 2.86
C GLN A 41 9.74 -4.36 2.59
N TYR A 42 9.08 -3.76 3.58
CA TYR A 42 7.66 -3.40 3.46
C TYR A 42 7.46 -2.20 2.55
N LEU A 43 6.51 -2.30 1.62
CA LEU A 43 6.14 -1.21 0.73
C LEU A 43 4.91 -0.45 1.27
N PRO A 44 5.04 0.83 1.65
CA PRO A 44 3.92 1.61 2.15
C PRO A 44 2.90 1.94 1.05
N ASN A 45 1.62 2.14 1.41
CA ASN A 45 0.58 2.52 0.43
C ASN A 45 0.57 4.01 0.03
N LYS A 46 1.30 4.89 0.73
CA LYS A 46 1.32 6.34 0.44
C LYS A 46 2.45 6.66 -0.52
N ARG A 47 2.15 7.35 -1.62
CA ARG A 47 3.12 7.76 -2.66
C ARG A 47 4.44 8.32 -2.11
N ARG A 48 4.38 9.29 -1.20
CA ARG A 48 5.59 9.88 -0.58
C ARG A 48 6.39 8.83 0.19
N LYS A 49 5.70 7.96 0.92
CA LYS A 49 6.33 6.91 1.73
C LYS A 49 6.91 5.78 0.89
N ILE A 50 6.37 5.53 -0.30
CA ILE A 50 6.96 4.57 -1.27
C ILE A 50 8.36 5.03 -1.66
N VAL A 51 8.51 6.32 -2.02
CA VAL A 51 9.82 6.88 -2.34
C VAL A 51 10.74 6.82 -1.12
N GLU A 52 10.28 7.27 0.05
CA GLU A 52 11.07 7.26 1.29
C GLU A 52 11.51 5.85 1.73
N SER A 53 10.77 4.79 1.38
CA SER A 53 11.17 3.41 1.71
C SER A 53 12.29 2.89 0.82
N LEU A 54 12.43 3.38 -0.41
CA LEU A 54 13.44 2.90 -1.34
C LEU A 54 14.86 3.36 -0.92
N PRO A 55 15.92 2.62 -1.29
CA PRO A 55 17.29 3.07 -1.07
C PRO A 55 17.56 4.39 -1.78
N GLN A 56 18.49 5.16 -1.24
CA GLN A 56 18.75 6.53 -1.64
C GLN A 56 19.08 6.68 -3.14
N ASP A 57 19.76 5.69 -3.73
CA ASP A 57 20.10 5.64 -5.15
C ASP A 57 18.85 5.59 -6.04
N TYR A 58 17.82 4.86 -5.60
CA TYR A 58 16.56 4.72 -6.33
C TYR A 58 15.57 5.85 -6.04
N GLN A 59 15.76 6.63 -4.97
CA GLN A 59 14.82 7.69 -4.59
C GLN A 59 14.72 8.77 -5.67
N ILE A 60 15.85 9.21 -6.23
CA ILE A 60 15.90 10.27 -7.25
C ILE A 60 15.13 9.80 -8.49
N LYS A 61 15.49 8.62 -9.01
CA LYS A 61 14.84 7.99 -10.17
C LYS A 61 13.34 7.78 -9.93
N ALA A 62 12.96 7.29 -8.74
CA ALA A 62 11.56 7.11 -8.36
C ALA A 62 10.79 8.44 -8.37
N THR A 63 11.38 9.54 -7.86
CA THR A 63 10.70 10.84 -7.87
C THR A 63 10.46 11.36 -9.27
N ASP A 64 11.40 11.15 -10.20
CA ASP A 64 11.27 11.63 -11.57
C ASP A 64 10.30 10.78 -12.38
N LEU A 65 10.37 9.45 -12.26
CA LEU A 65 9.36 8.55 -12.85
C LEU A 65 7.94 8.88 -12.39
N LEU A 66 7.77 9.21 -11.11
CA LEU A 66 6.46 9.59 -10.57
C LEU A 66 5.96 10.95 -11.09
N LYS A 67 6.86 11.85 -11.51
CA LYS A 67 6.48 13.13 -12.12
C LYS A 67 6.09 12.96 -13.59
N GLU A 68 6.88 12.18 -14.32
CA GLU A 68 6.69 11.94 -15.76
C GLU A 68 5.49 11.05 -16.04
N ASN A 69 5.37 9.95 -15.29
CA ASN A 69 4.34 8.94 -15.50
C ASN A 69 3.29 8.98 -14.39
N ARG A 70 2.02 8.84 -14.77
CA ARG A 70 0.89 8.79 -13.84
C ARG A 70 0.55 7.36 -13.46
N TYR A 71 1.30 6.79 -12.51
CA TYR A 71 1.01 5.45 -11.99
C TYR A 71 -0.16 5.43 -11.00
N THR A 72 -0.97 4.38 -11.08
CA THR A 72 -2.00 4.03 -10.10
C THR A 72 -1.42 3.24 -8.93
N LEU A 73 -0.60 3.87 -8.07
CA LEU A 73 0.13 3.21 -6.96
C LEU A 73 -0.76 2.52 -5.89
N LYS A 74 -2.09 2.66 -5.96
CA LYS A 74 -3.03 1.94 -5.10
C LYS A 74 -3.47 0.60 -5.68
N SER A 75 -3.36 0.42 -7.00
CA SER A 75 -3.65 -0.86 -7.65
C SER A 75 -2.38 -1.69 -7.76
N GLN A 76 -2.55 -3.00 -7.76
CA GLN A 76 -1.45 -3.95 -7.94
C GLN A 76 -0.76 -3.73 -9.29
N GLU A 77 -1.53 -3.54 -10.35
CA GLU A 77 -1.02 -3.31 -11.71
C GLU A 77 -0.14 -2.06 -11.80
N GLY A 78 -0.60 -0.94 -11.22
CA GLY A 78 0.15 0.31 -11.24
C GLY A 78 1.44 0.24 -10.41
N LEU A 79 1.43 -0.53 -9.32
CA LEU A 79 2.65 -0.81 -8.54
C LEU A 79 3.65 -1.67 -9.32
N ILE A 80 3.18 -2.72 -10.01
CA ILE A 80 4.05 -3.57 -10.82
C ILE A 80 4.70 -2.77 -11.96
N GLN A 81 3.92 -1.93 -12.65
CA GLN A 81 4.45 -1.04 -13.69
C GLN A 81 5.51 -0.10 -13.13
N PHE A 82 5.22 0.58 -12.02
CA PHE A 82 6.17 1.49 -11.38
C PHE A 82 7.48 0.80 -10.99
N ILE A 83 7.41 -0.39 -10.38
CA ILE A 83 8.61 -1.14 -9.99
C ILE A 83 9.39 -1.64 -11.21
N SER A 84 8.69 -2.11 -12.27
CA SER A 84 9.34 -2.53 -13.50
C SER A 84 10.08 -1.39 -14.19
N ASP A 85 9.52 -0.17 -14.19
CA ASP A 85 10.19 1.00 -14.76
C ASP A 85 11.32 1.53 -13.87
N LEU A 86 11.26 1.28 -12.56
CA LEU A 86 12.34 1.61 -11.63
C LEU A 86 13.56 0.70 -11.81
N ASP A 87 13.34 -0.57 -12.15
CA ASP A 87 14.40 -1.58 -12.33
C ASP A 87 15.18 -1.43 -13.65
N LYS A 88 14.53 -0.89 -14.70
CA LYS A 88 15.13 -0.64 -16.02
C LYS A 88 16.22 0.43 -15.99
#